data_AF-A0A6M0A7A4-F1
#
_entry.id   AF-A0A6M0A7A4-F1
#
_cell.length_a   1.000
_cell.length_b   1.000
_cell.length_c   1.000
_cell.angle_alpha   90.00
_cell.angle_beta   90.00
_cell.angle_gamma   90.00
#
_symmetry.space_group_name_H-M   'P 1'
#
loop_
_entity.id
_entity.type
_entity.pdbx_description
1 polymer ?
#
loop_
_entity_poly.entity_id
_entity_poly.type
_entity_poly.pdbx_seq_one_letter_code
_entity_poly.pdbx_strand_id
1 'polypeptide(L)'
;MTFILNSHNVFDYLADRGLCNPSEQALSKIEPLEAKNFNLLLTFPDGNKLLVKQERHNQEGKAAGEFLNEWRIQEFLQKFPELANLRSLIPEVLHFDGENSIMVFRYLDDYRDLMDFYAKENIFPPDVAGTIGTLLGKIHHHTFNRKDYQDFFGTENDNQTTDQV
;
A
#
# COMPACT_ATOMS: atom_id res chain seq x y z
N MET A 1 -9.24 -22.76 3.50
CA MET A 1 -8.02 -22.83 2.67
C MET A 1 -7.56 -21.41 2.45
N THR A 2 -6.30 -21.08 2.73
CA THR A 2 -5.77 -19.73 2.54
C THR A 2 -5.65 -19.45 1.04
N PHE A 3 -6.20 -18.34 0.56
CA PHE A 3 -6.01 -17.92 -0.83
C PHE A 3 -4.56 -17.46 -1.03
N ILE A 4 -3.88 -18.02 -2.02
CA ILE A 4 -2.50 -17.65 -2.37
C ILE A 4 -2.51 -17.01 -3.75
N LEU A 5 -2.16 -15.73 -3.79
CA LEU A 5 -2.03 -14.96 -5.02
C LEU A 5 -0.86 -15.50 -5.84
N ASN A 6 -1.04 -15.57 -7.16
CA ASN A 6 0.00 -15.90 -8.12
C ASN A 6 -0.33 -15.30 -9.50
N SER A 7 0.59 -15.44 -10.45
CA SER A 7 0.44 -14.89 -11.80
C SER A 7 -0.75 -15.46 -12.58
N HIS A 8 -1.29 -16.61 -12.21
CA HIS A 8 -2.42 -17.24 -12.91
C HIS A 8 -3.77 -16.77 -12.38
N ASN A 9 -3.88 -16.41 -11.10
CA ASN A 9 -5.16 -16.04 -10.48
C ASN A 9 -5.32 -14.53 -10.20
N VAL A 10 -4.28 -13.72 -10.39
CA VAL A 10 -4.34 -12.29 -10.07
C VAL A 10 -5.36 -11.53 -10.91
N PHE A 11 -5.56 -11.89 -12.18
CA PHE A 11 -6.56 -11.23 -13.03
C PHE A 11 -7.98 -11.58 -12.62
N ASP A 12 -8.28 -12.84 -12.35
CA ASP A 12 -9.59 -13.26 -11.83
C ASP A 12 -9.88 -12.53 -10.51
N TYR A 13 -8.89 -12.49 -9.60
CA TYR A 13 -8.99 -11.78 -8.33
C TYR A 13 -9.33 -10.30 -8.51
N LEU A 14 -8.67 -9.60 -9.44
CA LEU A 14 -8.91 -8.18 -9.71
C LEU A 14 -10.25 -7.93 -10.43
N ALA A 15 -10.62 -8.80 -11.37
CA ALA A 15 -11.87 -8.71 -12.12
C ALA A 15 -13.09 -8.89 -11.21
N ASP A 16 -13.05 -9.85 -10.29
CA ASP A 16 -14.11 -10.07 -9.29
C ASP A 16 -14.36 -8.82 -8.41
N ARG A 17 -13.38 -7.92 -8.32
CA ARG A 17 -13.42 -6.67 -7.54
C ARG A 17 -13.67 -5.44 -8.42
N GLY A 18 -13.89 -5.63 -9.72
CA GLY A 18 -14.09 -4.53 -10.68
C GLY A 18 -12.85 -3.66 -10.90
N LEU A 19 -11.65 -4.18 -10.61
CA LEU A 19 -10.38 -3.44 -10.75
C LEU A 19 -9.72 -3.64 -12.13
N CYS A 20 -10.19 -4.60 -12.91
CA CYS A 20 -9.85 -4.75 -14.32
C CYS A 20 -10.97 -5.47 -15.08
N ASN A 21 -10.95 -5.37 -16.40
CA ASN A 21 -11.81 -6.16 -17.27
C ASN A 21 -11.09 -7.48 -17.63
N PRO A 22 -11.77 -8.66 -17.53
CA PRO A 22 -11.20 -9.94 -17.94
C PRO A 22 -10.57 -9.93 -19.34
N SER A 23 -11.10 -9.14 -20.28
CA SER A 23 -10.52 -9.05 -21.64
C SER A 23 -9.11 -8.44 -21.67
N GLU A 24 -8.72 -7.69 -20.65
CA GLU A 24 -7.42 -7.03 -20.56
C GLU A 24 -6.30 -8.00 -20.19
N GLN A 25 -6.61 -9.17 -19.61
CA GLN A 25 -5.62 -10.17 -19.21
C GLN A 25 -4.73 -10.60 -20.38
N ALA A 26 -5.33 -10.85 -21.56
CA ALA A 26 -4.60 -11.37 -22.72
C ALA A 26 -3.58 -10.36 -23.29
N LEU A 27 -3.76 -9.07 -23.00
CA LEU A 27 -2.94 -7.97 -23.52
C LEU A 27 -2.03 -7.36 -22.45
N SER A 28 -2.25 -7.72 -21.19
CA SER A 28 -1.49 -7.21 -20.06
C SER A 28 -0.22 -8.01 -19.81
N LYS A 29 0.78 -7.35 -19.20
CA LYS A 29 2.02 -7.98 -18.75
C LYS A 29 1.99 -8.17 -17.23
N ILE A 30 2.49 -9.30 -16.75
CA ILE A 30 2.68 -9.58 -15.31
C ILE A 30 4.17 -9.74 -15.03
N GLU A 31 4.67 -9.05 -14.01
CA GLU A 31 6.06 -9.12 -13.57
C GLU A 31 6.12 -9.37 -12.06
N PRO A 32 6.74 -10.48 -11.59
CA PRO A 32 7.04 -10.64 -10.18
C PRO A 32 8.12 -9.64 -9.77
N LEU A 33 7.92 -8.94 -8.64
CA LEU A 33 8.91 -8.05 -8.08
C LEU A 33 9.53 -8.68 -6.83
N GLU A 34 10.86 -8.76 -6.78
CA GLU A 34 11.56 -9.24 -5.61
C GLU A 34 11.45 -8.23 -4.46
N ALA A 35 10.76 -8.63 -3.38
CA ALA A 35 10.57 -7.84 -2.19
C ALA A 35 10.28 -8.73 -0.98
N LYS A 36 10.12 -8.13 0.20
CA LYS A 36 9.70 -8.82 1.43
C LYS A 36 8.38 -9.59 1.26
N ASN A 37 7.42 -9.01 0.55
CA ASN A 37 6.10 -9.58 0.28
C ASN A 37 6.06 -10.28 -1.08
N PHE A 38 4.97 -11.00 -1.38
CA PHE A 38 4.71 -11.48 -2.73
C PHE A 38 4.11 -10.34 -3.55
N ASN A 39 4.85 -9.83 -4.53
CA ASN A 39 4.46 -8.65 -5.29
C ASN A 39 4.35 -9.01 -6.77
N LEU A 40 3.24 -8.62 -7.40
CA LEU A 40 3.03 -8.68 -8.84
C LEU A 40 2.78 -7.27 -9.37
N LEU A 41 3.59 -6.84 -10.33
CA LEU A 41 3.34 -5.64 -11.12
C LEU A 41 2.60 -6.04 -12.39
N LEU A 42 1.43 -5.45 -12.59
CA LEU A 42 0.62 -5.63 -13.78
C LEU A 42 0.71 -4.36 -14.62
N THR A 43 1.00 -4.51 -15.90
CA THR A 43 0.96 -3.41 -16.89
C THR A 43 -0.16 -3.67 -17.88
N PHE A 44 -1.12 -2.75 -17.93
CA PHE A 44 -2.29 -2.79 -18.80
C PHE A 44 -1.99 -2.20 -20.18
N PRO A 45 -2.83 -2.47 -21.21
CA PRO A 45 -2.56 -2.04 -22.58
C PRO A 45 -2.54 -0.52 -22.79
N ASP A 46 -3.23 0.22 -21.93
CA ASP A 46 -3.26 1.68 -21.91
C ASP A 46 -2.03 2.30 -21.20
N GLY A 47 -1.13 1.46 -20.69
CA GLY A 47 0.05 1.87 -19.94
C GLY A 47 -0.18 2.04 -18.44
N ASN A 48 -1.43 1.94 -17.96
CA ASN A 48 -1.69 1.97 -16.53
C ASN A 48 -1.07 0.75 -15.85
N LYS A 49 -0.68 0.91 -14.58
CA LYS A 49 -0.05 -0.15 -13.82
C LYS A 49 -0.67 -0.32 -12.45
N LEU A 50 -0.80 -1.58 -12.04
CA LEU A 50 -1.22 -1.96 -10.70
C LEU A 50 -0.12 -2.78 -10.03
N LEU A 51 0.15 -2.47 -8.77
CA LEU A 51 0.99 -3.31 -7.92
C LEU A 51 0.08 -4.06 -6.96
N VAL A 52 0.04 -5.38 -7.09
CA VAL A 52 -0.71 -6.27 -6.21
C VAL A 52 0.28 -6.93 -5.27
N LYS A 53 0.11 -6.70 -3.96
CA LYS A 53 0.97 -7.26 -2.92
C LYS A 53 0.14 -8.23 -2.08
N GLN A 54 0.72 -9.37 -1.74
CA GLN A 54 0.21 -10.26 -0.70
C GLN A 54 1.29 -10.46 0.37
N GLU A 55 0.93 -10.36 1.64
CA GLU A 55 1.84 -10.73 2.72
C GLU A 55 2.23 -12.20 2.62
N ARG A 56 3.50 -12.50 2.94
CA ARG A 56 3.94 -13.89 2.98
C ARG A 56 3.37 -14.57 4.21
N HIS A 57 2.67 -15.68 3.99
CA HIS A 57 2.19 -16.53 5.07
C HIS A 57 3.36 -17.31 5.69
N ASN A 58 3.31 -17.49 7.02
CA ASN A 58 4.21 -18.38 7.73
C ASN A 58 3.83 -19.87 7.50
N GLN A 59 4.56 -20.79 8.15
CA GLN A 59 4.30 -22.24 8.02
C GLN A 59 2.89 -22.66 8.50
N GLU A 60 2.24 -21.85 9.33
CA GLU A 60 0.86 -22.05 9.80
C GLU A 60 -0.19 -21.40 8.87
N GLY A 61 0.24 -20.76 7.78
CA GLY A 61 -0.65 -20.07 6.85
C GLY A 61 -1.10 -18.67 7.32
N LYS A 62 -0.45 -18.08 8.33
CA LYS A 62 -0.79 -16.77 8.89
C LYS A 62 0.11 -15.65 8.35
N ALA A 63 -0.48 -14.50 8.03
CA ALA A 63 0.21 -13.27 7.68
C ALA A 63 0.58 -12.46 8.94
N ALA A 64 1.41 -11.44 8.80
CA ALA A 64 1.85 -10.59 9.91
C ALA A 64 0.85 -9.46 10.23
N GLY A 65 -0.06 -9.13 9.29
CA GLY A 65 -1.06 -8.07 9.45
C GLY A 65 -0.49 -6.66 9.26
N GLU A 66 0.65 -6.53 8.59
CA GLU A 66 1.31 -5.25 8.35
C GLU A 66 0.49 -4.33 7.43
N PHE A 67 -0.22 -4.91 6.46
CA PHE A 67 -1.10 -4.21 5.54
C PHE A 67 -2.30 -3.55 6.22
N LEU A 68 -2.74 -4.04 7.39
CA LEU A 68 -3.80 -3.37 8.13
C LEU A 68 -3.36 -1.95 8.53
N ASN A 69 -2.12 -1.79 9.01
CA ASN A 69 -1.61 -0.48 9.39
C ASN A 69 -1.46 0.45 8.18
N GLU A 70 -1.01 -0.07 7.02
CA GLU A 70 -0.94 0.70 5.77
C GLU A 70 -2.34 1.16 5.32
N TRP A 71 -3.34 0.27 5.38
CA TRP A 71 -4.72 0.58 5.03
C TRP A 71 -5.34 1.62 5.96
N ARG A 72 -5.07 1.56 7.27
CA ARG A 72 -5.60 2.53 8.24
C ARG A 72 -5.15 3.96 7.94
N ILE A 73 -4.00 4.16 7.30
CA ILE A 73 -3.59 5.50 6.83
C ILE A 73 -4.51 6.00 5.71
N GLN A 74 -4.97 5.12 4.82
CA GLN A 74 -5.93 5.48 3.77
C GLN A 74 -7.28 5.88 4.39
N GLU A 75 -7.79 5.05 5.30
CA GLU A 75 -9.03 5.34 6.04
C GLU A 75 -8.94 6.65 6.82
N PHE A 76 -7.80 6.90 7.46
CA PHE A 76 -7.52 8.14 8.16
C PHE A 76 -7.66 9.36 7.23
N LEU A 77 -7.00 9.34 6.07
CA LEU A 77 -7.08 10.44 5.11
C LEU A 77 -8.45 10.56 4.43
N GLN A 78 -9.25 9.49 4.37
CA GLN A 78 -10.63 9.54 3.94
C GLN A 78 -11.54 10.20 4.98
N LYS A 79 -11.35 9.85 6.26
CA LYS A 79 -12.14 10.35 7.38
C LYS A 79 -11.88 11.83 7.72
N PHE A 80 -10.66 12.32 7.49
CA PHE A 80 -10.25 13.70 7.81
C PHE A 80 -9.89 14.47 6.53
N PRO A 81 -10.88 15.03 5.80
CA PRO A 81 -10.66 15.74 4.54
C PRO A 81 -9.73 16.95 4.64
N GLU A 82 -9.56 17.54 5.81
CA GLU A 82 -8.59 18.63 6.05
C GLU A 82 -7.14 18.19 5.79
N LEU A 83 -6.88 16.88 5.77
CA LEU A 83 -5.59 16.28 5.43
C LEU A 83 -5.48 15.87 3.96
N ALA A 84 -6.40 16.30 3.10
CA ALA A 84 -6.40 15.93 1.68
C ALA A 84 -5.08 16.27 0.95
N ASN A 85 -4.38 17.32 1.40
CA ASN A 85 -3.07 17.71 0.90
C ASN A 85 -1.97 16.66 1.16
N LEU A 86 -2.18 15.74 2.11
CA LEU A 86 -1.25 14.65 2.38
C LEU A 86 -1.45 13.44 1.45
N ARG A 87 -2.61 13.33 0.77
CA ARG A 87 -2.92 12.19 -0.10
C ARG A 87 -1.95 12.05 -1.27
N SER A 88 -1.44 13.17 -1.81
CA SER A 88 -0.47 13.15 -2.90
C SER A 88 0.92 12.62 -2.48
N LEU A 89 1.13 12.37 -1.19
CA LEU A 89 2.42 11.95 -0.63
C LEU A 89 2.50 10.46 -0.37
N ILE A 90 1.35 9.77 -0.42
CA ILE A 90 1.26 8.36 -0.15
C ILE A 90 0.82 7.62 -1.41
N PRO A 91 1.21 6.34 -1.55
CA PRO A 91 0.69 5.49 -2.61
C PRO A 91 -0.85 5.43 -2.55
N GLU A 92 -1.47 5.47 -3.72
CA GLU A 92 -2.91 5.31 -3.82
C GLU A 92 -3.26 3.82 -3.74
N VAL A 93 -3.96 3.44 -2.67
CA VAL A 93 -4.49 2.09 -2.49
C VAL A 93 -5.90 2.03 -3.09
N LEU A 94 -6.09 1.13 -4.04
CA LEU A 94 -7.38 0.92 -4.70
C LEU A 94 -8.23 -0.11 -3.97
N HIS A 95 -7.59 -1.07 -3.30
CA HIS A 95 -8.29 -2.13 -2.60
C HIS A 95 -7.43 -2.73 -1.49
N PHE A 96 -8.09 -3.10 -0.40
CA PHE A 96 -7.52 -3.90 0.67
C PHE A 96 -8.44 -5.06 1.00
N ASP A 97 -7.87 -6.26 1.06
CA ASP A 97 -8.50 -7.52 1.41
C ASP A 97 -7.79 -8.06 2.65
N GLY A 98 -8.36 -7.75 3.82
CA GLY A 98 -7.78 -8.13 5.11
C GLY A 98 -7.79 -9.64 5.35
N GLU A 99 -8.77 -10.37 4.82
CA GLU A 99 -8.86 -11.83 4.98
C GLU A 99 -7.69 -12.54 4.29
N ASN A 100 -7.37 -12.11 3.07
CA ASN A 100 -6.30 -12.71 2.27
C ASN A 100 -4.96 -11.98 2.37
N SER A 101 -4.91 -10.91 3.18
CA SER A 101 -3.75 -10.01 3.33
C SER A 101 -3.23 -9.51 1.98
N ILE A 102 -4.15 -9.09 1.11
CA ILE A 102 -3.85 -8.56 -0.22
C ILE A 102 -4.12 -7.06 -0.26
N MET A 103 -3.22 -6.32 -0.88
CA MET A 103 -3.41 -4.90 -1.14
C MET A 103 -3.07 -4.57 -2.59
N VAL A 104 -3.93 -3.76 -3.21
CA VAL A 104 -3.81 -3.34 -4.61
C VAL A 104 -3.53 -1.85 -4.65
N PHE A 105 -2.44 -1.47 -5.29
CA PHE A 105 -1.99 -0.09 -5.43
C PHE A 105 -2.04 0.35 -6.88
N ARG A 106 -2.33 1.63 -7.10
CA ARG A 106 -1.95 2.27 -8.37
C ARG A 106 -0.43 2.42 -8.38
N TYR A 107 0.21 1.92 -9.42
CA TYR A 107 1.65 1.99 -9.57
C TYR A 107 2.03 3.19 -10.42
N LEU A 108 2.97 4.00 -9.93
CA LEU A 108 3.50 5.17 -10.62
C LEU A 108 4.81 4.77 -11.31
N ASP A 109 5.03 5.14 -12.57
CA ASP A 109 6.30 4.84 -13.24
C ASP A 109 7.38 5.88 -12.98
N ASP A 110 6.96 7.12 -12.68
CA ASP A 110 7.86 8.26 -12.52
C ASP A 110 8.29 8.43 -11.05
N TYR A 111 8.84 7.36 -10.46
CA TYR A 111 9.50 7.45 -9.17
C TYR A 111 10.73 6.54 -9.12
N ARG A 112 11.61 6.82 -8.16
CA ARG A 112 12.79 6.00 -7.88
C ARG A 112 12.92 5.82 -6.37
N ASP A 113 13.27 4.61 -5.95
CA ASP A 113 13.61 4.38 -4.55
C ASP A 113 14.84 5.23 -4.17
N LEU A 114 14.69 5.97 -3.07
CA LEU A 114 15.66 6.99 -2.69
C LEU A 114 16.97 6.38 -2.19
N MET A 115 16.91 5.24 -1.48
CA MET A 115 18.09 4.55 -1.00
C MET A 115 18.88 3.98 -2.18
N ASP A 116 18.19 3.38 -3.14
CA ASP A 116 18.75 2.87 -4.39
C ASP A 116 19.36 3.99 -5.25
N PHE A 117 18.70 5.14 -5.33
CA PHE A 117 19.23 6.33 -6.00
C PHE A 117 20.55 6.79 -5.35
N TYR A 118 20.56 6.98 -4.03
CA TYR A 118 21.77 7.39 -3.31
C TYR A 118 22.89 6.35 -3.41
N ALA A 119 22.57 5.06 -3.33
CA ALA A 119 23.57 4.00 -3.42
C ALA A 119 24.20 3.89 -4.81
N LYS A 120 23.42 4.06 -5.88
CA LYS A 120 23.88 3.91 -7.27
C LYS A 120 24.55 5.16 -7.81
N GLU A 121 23.94 6.33 -7.59
CA GLU A 121 24.42 7.59 -8.17
C GLU A 121 25.45 8.28 -7.28
N ASN A 122 25.44 8.01 -5.97
CA ASN A 122 26.30 8.67 -4.98
C ASN A 122 26.22 10.20 -5.02
N ILE A 123 25.01 10.73 -5.27
CA ILE A 123 24.68 12.16 -5.28
C ILE A 123 23.60 12.40 -4.23
N PHE A 124 23.74 13.48 -3.45
CA PHE A 124 22.84 13.82 -2.35
C PHE A 124 22.30 15.25 -2.52
N PRO A 125 21.30 15.48 -3.39
CA PRO A 125 20.80 16.81 -3.66
C PRO A 125 20.14 17.40 -2.39
N PRO A 126 20.54 18.60 -1.94
CA PRO A 126 19.95 19.24 -0.75
C PRO A 126 18.43 19.43 -0.85
N ASP A 127 17.90 19.61 -2.06
CA ASP A 127 16.48 19.80 -2.31
C ASP A 127 15.63 18.59 -1.89
N VAL A 128 16.19 17.37 -1.99
CA VAL A 128 15.49 16.16 -1.53
C VAL A 128 15.34 16.20 -0.01
N ALA A 129 16.42 16.50 0.71
CA ALA A 129 16.40 16.62 2.16
C ALA A 129 15.48 17.76 2.63
N GLY A 130 15.54 18.92 1.96
CA GLY A 130 14.67 20.07 2.25
C GLY A 130 13.19 19.74 2.01
N THR A 131 12.87 19.02 0.94
CA THR A 131 11.50 18.59 0.63
C THR A 131 10.97 17.61 1.68
N ILE A 132 11.75 16.58 2.03
CA ILE A 132 11.37 15.60 3.05
C ILE A 132 11.18 16.29 4.42
N GLY A 133 12.12 17.15 4.82
CA GLY A 133 12.03 17.88 6.09
C GLY A 133 10.81 18.79 6.17
N THR A 134 10.51 19.52 5.09
CA THR A 134 9.29 20.34 4.98
C THR A 134 8.04 19.48 5.09
N LEU A 135 8.05 18.30 4.48
CA LEU A 135 6.92 17.39 4.49
C LEU A 135 6.62 16.83 5.87
N LEU A 136 7.65 16.35 6.55
CA LEU A 136 7.55 15.87 7.93
C LEU A 136 7.05 16.98 8.85
N GLY A 137 7.58 18.21 8.69
CA GLY A 137 7.11 19.37 9.43
C GLY A 137 5.62 19.64 9.23
N LYS A 138 5.11 19.57 7.99
CA LYS A 138 3.67 19.72 7.69
C LYS A 138 2.84 18.61 8.33
N ILE A 139 3.24 17.35 8.19
CA ILE A 139 2.53 16.22 8.80
C ILE A 139 2.42 16.43 10.31
N HIS A 140 3.54 16.70 10.99
CA HIS A 140 3.53 16.94 12.43
C HIS A 140 2.70 18.16 12.81
N HIS A 141 2.84 19.28 12.11
CA HIS A 141 2.03 20.48 12.38
C HIS A 141 0.52 20.20 12.33
N HIS A 142 0.06 19.41 11.35
CA HIS A 142 -1.36 19.10 11.19
C HIS A 142 -1.89 18.01 12.14
N THR A 143 -1.02 17.11 12.61
CA THR A 143 -1.44 15.88 13.33
C THR A 143 -1.06 15.87 14.81
N PHE A 144 -0.12 16.70 15.24
CA PHE A 144 0.38 16.69 16.61
C PHE A 144 -0.71 17.06 17.62
N ASN A 145 -0.82 16.27 18.70
CA ASN A 145 -1.78 16.46 19.79
C ASN A 145 -3.27 16.56 19.37
N ARG A 146 -3.62 16.00 18.22
CA ARG A 146 -5.00 15.89 17.76
C ARG A 146 -5.68 14.67 18.36
N LYS A 147 -6.55 14.91 19.35
CA LYS A 147 -7.20 13.84 20.12
C LYS A 147 -8.12 12.96 19.26
N ASP A 148 -8.85 13.58 18.34
CA ASP A 148 -9.64 12.91 17.31
C ASP A 148 -8.81 11.93 16.45
N TYR A 149 -7.58 12.30 16.12
CA TYR A 149 -6.68 11.43 15.35
C TYR A 149 -6.14 10.30 16.22
N GLN A 150 -5.78 10.59 17.47
CA GLN A 150 -5.36 9.57 18.44
C GLN A 150 -6.47 8.55 18.70
N ASP A 151 -7.72 9.01 18.83
CA ASP A 151 -8.87 8.14 19.06
C ASP A 151 -9.13 7.25 17.84
N PHE A 152 -9.00 7.79 16.62
CA PHE A 152 -9.09 7.00 15.40
C PHE A 152 -8.05 5.86 15.35
N PHE A 153 -6.80 6.15 15.76
CA PHE A 153 -5.75 5.12 15.80
C PHE A 153 -5.85 4.20 17.02
N GLY A 154 -6.44 4.67 18.13
CA GLY A 154 -6.55 3.95 19.39
C GLY A 154 -7.68 2.91 19.48
N THR A 155 -8.74 3.05 18.69
CA THR A 155 -9.98 2.23 18.80
C THR A 155 -9.84 0.71 18.59
N GLU A 156 -8.66 0.17 18.24
CA GLU A 156 -8.48 -1.28 18.00
C GLU A 156 -7.57 -2.02 18.98
N ASN A 157 -6.88 -1.33 19.90
CA ASN A 157 -6.18 -2.05 20.97
C ASN A 157 -7.14 -2.78 21.92
N ASP A 158 -8.42 -2.41 21.94
CA ASP A 158 -9.46 -3.02 22.79
C ASP A 158 -10.18 -4.23 22.14
N ASN A 159 -10.11 -4.38 20.81
CA ASN A 159 -10.79 -5.49 20.10
C ASN A 159 -9.87 -6.70 19.84
N GLN A 160 -8.55 -6.58 20.06
CA GLN A 160 -7.62 -7.71 20.02
C GLN A 160 -7.37 -8.36 21.40
N THR A 161 -7.85 -7.74 22.48
CA THR A 161 -7.69 -8.24 23.87
C THR A 161 -8.86 -9.09 24.36
N THR A 162 -9.94 -9.25 23.58
CA THR A 162 -11.15 -9.96 24.03
C THR A 162 -11.22 -11.45 23.70
N ASP A 163 -10.28 -12.01 22.94
CA ASP A 163 -10.22 -13.45 22.59
C ASP A 163 -9.13 -14.24 23.34
N GLN A 164 -8.69 -13.74 24.51
CA GLN A 164 -7.83 -14.50 25.43
C GLN A 164 -8.46 -14.62 26.82
N VAL A 165 -9.53 -15.42 26.94
CA VAL A 165 -9.93 -16.09 28.19
C VAL A 165 -10.45 -17.48 27.88
#